data_AF-A0A7S3F5K0-F1
#
_entry.id   AF-A0A7S3F5K0-F1
#
_cell.length_a   1.000
_cell.length_b   1.000
_cell.length_c   1.000
_cell.angle_alpha   90.00
_cell.angle_beta   90.00
_cell.angle_gamma   90.00
#
_symmetry.space_group_name_H-M   'P 1'
#
loop_
_entity.id
_entity.type
_entity.pdbx_description
1 polymer ?
#
loop_
_entity_poly.entity_id
_entity_poly.type
_entity_poly.pdbx_seq_one_letter_code
_entity_poly.pdbx_strand_id
1 'polypeptide(L)'
;MEYAELLNSCGESMLELRNYDAAREVFKIAHAQVVSAHGISDASVASVEANQAKLLSETGEMERARDLFERSHATSQSARDASLKANEELSKLVMNQALHARVLKLYAEFLRRQGGAEAEAEAAGMEKEVKELEGSYGFITQ
;
A
#
# COMPACT_ATOMS: atom_id res chain seq x y z
N MET A 1 -12.08 -9.83 -8.69
CA MET A 1 -10.87 -8.98 -8.75
C MET A 1 -11.27 -7.52 -8.73
N GLU A 2 -12.00 -7.03 -9.75
CA GLU A 2 -12.47 -5.63 -9.83
C GLU A 2 -13.25 -5.12 -8.62
N TYR A 3 -14.04 -5.96 -7.94
CA TYR A 3 -14.88 -5.49 -6.82
C TYR A 3 -14.08 -5.06 -5.58
N ALA A 4 -13.05 -5.80 -5.19
CA ALA A 4 -12.23 -5.45 -4.01
C ALA A 4 -11.33 -4.24 -4.30
N GLU A 5 -10.80 -4.13 -5.52
CA GLU A 5 -10.05 -2.98 -5.99
C GLU A 5 -10.93 -1.72 -6.06
N LEU A 6 -12.16 -1.84 -6.57
CA LEU A 6 -13.14 -0.76 -6.60
C LEU A 6 -13.48 -0.28 -5.19
N LEU A 7 -13.68 -1.19 -4.23
CA LEU A 7 -13.89 -0.84 -2.84
C LEU A 7 -12.65 -0.13 -2.26
N ASN A 8 -11.45 -0.60 -2.56
CA ASN A 8 -10.21 0.03 -2.11
C ASN A 8 -10.08 1.47 -2.64
N SER A 9 -10.30 1.67 -3.94
CA SER A 9 -10.30 3.01 -4.55
C SER A 9 -11.42 3.90 -3.99
N CYS A 10 -12.61 3.34 -3.72
CA CYS A 10 -13.70 4.07 -3.10
C CYS A 10 -13.35 4.52 -1.67
N GLY A 11 -12.76 3.64 -0.88
CA GLY A 11 -12.28 3.96 0.46
C GLY A 11 -11.19 5.03 0.45
N GLU A 12 -10.29 4.99 -0.53
CA GLU A 12 -9.28 6.04 -0.74
C GLU A 12 -9.92 7.40 -1.04
N SER A 13 -10.88 7.47 -1.97
CA SER A 13 -11.59 8.73 -2.24
C SER A 13 -12.33 9.26 -1.00
N MET A 14 -12.91 8.37 -0.19
CA MET A 14 -13.54 8.77 1.08
C MET A 14 -12.51 9.31 2.09
N LEU A 15 -11.32 8.70 2.15
CA LEU A 15 -10.23 9.15 3.00
C LEU A 15 -9.74 10.55 2.57
N GLU A 16 -9.58 10.80 1.27
CA GLU A 16 -9.23 12.12 0.74
C GLU A 16 -10.27 13.19 1.06
N LEU A 17 -11.54 12.81 1.07
CA LEU A 17 -12.66 13.66 1.51
C LEU A 17 -12.77 13.77 3.05
N ARG A 18 -11.84 13.17 3.80
CA ARG A 18 -11.82 13.10 5.28
C ARG A 18 -13.07 12.47 5.88
N ASN A 19 -13.78 11.65 5.10
CA ASN A 19 -14.91 10.86 5.59
C ASN A 19 -14.38 9.54 6.20
N TYR A 20 -13.75 9.67 7.36
CA TYR A 20 -13.00 8.59 8.00
C TYR A 20 -13.87 7.40 8.41
N ASP A 21 -15.11 7.64 8.84
CA ASP A 21 -16.03 6.56 9.24
C ASP A 21 -16.43 5.70 8.03
N ALA A 22 -16.78 6.33 6.91
CA ALA A 22 -17.11 5.61 5.69
C ALA A 22 -15.89 4.89 5.11
N ALA A 23 -14.73 5.55 5.09
CA ALA A 23 -13.47 4.94 4.65
C ALA A 23 -13.13 3.69 5.48
N ARG A 24 -13.29 3.74 6.81
CA ARG A 24 -13.04 2.63 7.71
C ARG A 24 -13.86 1.38 7.36
N GLU A 25 -15.16 1.56 7.17
CA GLU A 25 -16.05 0.43 6.84
C GLU A 25 -15.77 -0.11 5.43
N VAL A 26 -15.54 0.76 4.45
CA VAL A 26 -15.22 0.34 3.09
C VAL A 26 -13.91 -0.45 3.03
N PHE A 27 -12.86 0.02 3.72
CA PHE A 27 -11.59 -0.73 3.77
C PHE A 27 -11.72 -2.07 4.49
N LYS A 28 -12.54 -2.16 5.55
CA LYS A 28 -12.79 -3.43 6.25
C LYS A 28 -13.47 -4.45 5.33
N ILE A 29 -14.45 -4.01 4.53
CA ILE A 29 -15.11 -4.86 3.54
C ILE A 29 -14.12 -5.28 2.45
N ALA A 30 -13.34 -4.33 1.92
CA ALA A 30 -12.31 -4.60 0.91
C ALA A 30 -11.29 -5.64 1.41
N HIS A 31 -10.82 -5.50 2.66
CA HIS A 31 -9.86 -6.41 3.29
C HIS A 31 -10.42 -7.84 3.42
N ALA A 32 -11.63 -7.98 3.93
CA ALA A 32 -12.28 -9.29 4.06
C ALA A 32 -12.46 -9.99 2.70
N GLN A 33 -12.86 -9.22 1.66
CA GLN A 33 -13.04 -9.75 0.30
C GLN A 33 -11.72 -10.19 -0.31
N VAL A 34 -10.67 -9.37 -0.22
CA VAL A 34 -9.38 -9.67 -0.85
C VAL A 34 -8.66 -10.83 -0.17
N VAL A 35 -8.72 -10.92 1.17
CA VAL A 35 -8.17 -12.05 1.92
C VAL A 35 -8.91 -13.35 1.58
N SER A 36 -10.24 -13.32 1.46
CA SER A 36 -11.02 -14.50 1.08
C SER A 36 -10.74 -14.97 -0.36
N ALA A 37 -10.43 -14.06 -1.27
CA ALA A 37 -10.25 -14.38 -2.68
C ALA A 37 -8.83 -14.86 -3.02
N HIS A 38 -7.81 -14.25 -2.41
CA HIS A 38 -6.41 -14.44 -2.82
C HIS A 38 -5.48 -14.88 -1.68
N GLY A 39 -5.98 -14.91 -0.45
CA GLY A 39 -5.18 -15.21 0.74
C GLY A 39 -4.43 -13.99 1.27
N ILE A 40 -3.83 -14.14 2.46
CA ILE A 40 -3.26 -13.02 3.23
C ILE A 40 -1.94 -12.46 2.66
N SER A 41 -1.28 -13.20 1.78
CA SER A 41 0.01 -12.80 1.20
C SER A 41 -0.10 -12.15 -0.19
N ASP A 42 -1.32 -11.84 -0.64
CA ASP A 42 -1.54 -11.18 -1.92
C ASP A 42 -1.22 -9.67 -1.85
N ALA A 43 -0.67 -9.10 -2.93
CA ALA A 43 -0.33 -7.67 -2.95
C ALA A 43 -1.56 -6.75 -2.82
N SER A 44 -2.74 -7.23 -3.19
CA SER A 44 -3.99 -6.51 -3.01
C SER A 44 -4.36 -6.38 -1.53
N VAL A 45 -3.99 -7.36 -0.68
CA VAL A 45 -4.11 -7.24 0.78
C VAL A 45 -3.20 -6.13 1.29
N ALA A 46 -1.94 -6.10 0.84
CA ALA A 46 -0.99 -5.07 1.22
C ALA A 46 -1.50 -3.66 0.87
N SER A 47 -2.12 -3.49 -0.31
CA SER A 47 -2.71 -2.20 -0.71
C SER A 47 -3.81 -1.73 0.24
N VAL A 48 -4.76 -2.61 0.60
CA VAL A 48 -5.84 -2.26 1.53
C VAL A 48 -5.29 -1.95 2.92
N GLU A 49 -4.32 -2.73 3.40
CA GLU A 49 -3.67 -2.50 4.70
C GLU A 49 -2.91 -1.17 4.74
N ALA A 50 -2.22 -0.78 3.67
CA ALA A 50 -1.56 0.53 3.60
C ALA A 50 -2.55 1.68 3.65
N ASN A 51 -3.71 1.55 2.99
CA ASN A 51 -4.75 2.57 3.04
C ASN A 51 -5.43 2.66 4.43
N GLN A 52 -5.63 1.52 5.09
CA GLN A 52 -6.07 1.50 6.50
C GLN A 52 -5.04 2.15 7.42
N ALA A 53 -3.74 1.96 7.17
CA ALA A 53 -2.68 2.58 7.94
C ALA A 53 -2.66 4.10 7.74
N LYS A 54 -2.88 4.58 6.51
CA LYS A 54 -3.07 6.00 6.21
C LYS A 54 -4.27 6.58 6.95
N LEU A 55 -5.41 5.89 6.95
CA LEU A 55 -6.59 6.27 7.73
C LEU A 55 -6.27 6.39 9.23
N LEU A 56 -5.60 5.38 9.81
CA LEU A 56 -5.19 5.39 11.21
C LEU A 56 -4.25 6.56 11.54
N SER A 57 -3.31 6.86 10.63
CA SER A 57 -2.43 8.03 10.76
C SER A 57 -3.24 9.33 10.77
N GLU A 58 -4.24 9.47 9.90
CA GLU A 58 -5.07 10.67 9.82
C GLU A 58 -6.04 10.84 11.00
N THR A 59 -6.40 9.74 11.66
CA THR A 59 -7.22 9.75 12.89
C THR A 59 -6.37 9.79 14.18
N GLY A 60 -5.04 9.86 14.07
CA GLY A 60 -4.12 10.00 15.22
C GLY A 60 -3.71 8.69 15.90
N GLU A 61 -4.05 7.52 15.34
CA GLU A 61 -3.69 6.20 15.85
C GLU A 61 -2.32 5.75 15.33
N MET A 62 -1.26 6.53 15.62
CA MET A 62 0.04 6.40 14.94
C MET A 62 0.77 5.06 15.14
N GLU A 63 0.73 4.49 16.35
CA GLU A 63 1.36 3.18 16.61
C GLU A 63 0.71 2.07 15.77
N ARG A 64 -0.63 2.07 15.70
CA ARG A 64 -1.37 1.11 14.88
C ARG A 64 -1.16 1.33 13.39
N ALA A 65 -1.01 2.58 12.97
CA ALA A 65 -0.66 2.92 11.60
C ALA A 65 0.74 2.37 11.24
N ARG A 66 1.72 2.51 12.14
CA ARG A 66 3.07 1.98 11.98
C ARG A 66 3.07 0.48 11.73
N ASP A 67 2.47 -0.28 12.64
CA ASP A 67 2.42 -1.74 12.58
C ASP A 67 1.82 -2.21 11.25
N LEU A 68 0.79 -1.51 10.78
CA LEU A 68 0.08 -1.87 9.57
C LEU A 68 0.84 -1.48 8.29
N PHE A 69 1.56 -0.35 8.29
CA PHE A 69 2.48 0.01 7.21
C PHE A 69 3.64 -0.98 7.09
N GLU A 70 4.27 -1.36 8.21
CA GLU A 70 5.38 -2.31 8.22
C GLU A 70 4.95 -3.69 7.68
N ARG A 71 3.78 -4.16 8.09
CA ARG A 71 3.19 -5.41 7.58
C ARG A 71 2.87 -5.37 6.10
N SER A 72 2.23 -4.29 5.65
CA SER A 72 1.88 -4.09 4.24
C SER A 72 3.15 -4.05 3.37
N HIS A 73 4.17 -3.32 3.81
CA HIS A 73 5.45 -3.23 3.15
C HIS A 73 6.12 -4.61 3.01
N ALA A 74 6.21 -5.37 4.11
CA ALA A 74 6.79 -6.72 4.11
C ALA A 74 6.05 -7.68 3.18
N THR A 75 4.72 -7.59 3.14
CA THR A 75 3.87 -8.43 2.27
C THR A 75 4.09 -8.11 0.80
N SER A 76 4.11 -6.82 0.47
CA SER A 76 4.37 -6.34 -0.89
C SER A 76 5.77 -6.72 -1.39
N GLN A 77 6.78 -6.58 -0.53
CA GLN A 77 8.16 -6.98 -0.84
C GLN A 77 8.27 -8.49 -1.10
N SER A 78 7.62 -9.31 -0.26
CA SER A 78 7.59 -10.76 -0.45
C SER A 78 6.90 -11.17 -1.75
N ALA A 79 5.76 -10.53 -2.08
CA ALA A 79 5.05 -10.76 -3.34
C ALA A 79 5.90 -10.39 -4.56
N ARG A 80 6.61 -9.25 -4.50
CA ARG A 80 7.58 -8.84 -5.51
C ARG A 80 8.70 -9.87 -5.69
N ASP A 81 9.33 -10.31 -4.60
CA ASP A 81 10.46 -11.25 -4.65
C ASP A 81 10.04 -12.63 -5.17
N ALA A 82 8.84 -13.08 -4.83
CA ALA A 82 8.26 -14.32 -5.35
C ALA A 82 7.98 -14.21 -6.85
N SER A 83 7.43 -13.08 -7.31
CA SER A 83 7.13 -12.86 -8.73
C SER A 83 8.38 -12.67 -9.59
N LEU A 84 9.42 -12.02 -9.07
CA LEU A 84 10.73 -11.89 -9.73
C LEU A 84 11.36 -13.25 -10.01
N LYS A 85 11.15 -14.23 -9.12
CA LYS A 85 11.65 -15.61 -9.28
C LYS A 85 10.80 -16.47 -10.24
N ALA A 86 9.56 -16.08 -10.53
CA ALA A 86 8.58 -16.94 -11.19
C ALA A 86 8.21 -16.54 -12.64
N ASN A 87 8.89 -15.57 -13.25
CA ASN A 87 8.27 -14.83 -14.35
C ASN A 87 8.15 -15.57 -15.71
N GLU A 88 6.91 -15.75 -16.15
CA GLU A 88 6.37 -15.27 -17.44
C GLU A 88 4.85 -15.01 -17.31
N GLU A 89 4.45 -13.96 -16.56
CA GLU A 89 3.11 -13.36 -16.69
C GLU A 89 3.25 -11.85 -16.45
N LEU A 90 3.68 -11.14 -17.51
CA LEU A 90 4.06 -9.73 -17.51
C LEU A 90 3.00 -8.81 -16.85
N SER A 91 1.72 -9.17 -16.94
CA SER A 91 0.61 -8.40 -16.36
C SER A 91 0.57 -8.44 -14.83
N LYS A 92 0.86 -9.59 -14.20
CA LYS A 92 0.86 -9.70 -12.74
C LYS A 92 2.08 -9.01 -12.14
N LEU A 93 3.21 -9.09 -12.84
CA LEU A 93 4.43 -8.43 -12.41
C LEU A 93 4.24 -6.92 -12.35
N VAL A 94 3.77 -6.28 -13.43
CA VAL A 94 3.57 -4.82 -13.47
C VAL A 94 2.61 -4.35 -12.38
N MET A 95 1.51 -5.08 -12.14
CA MET A 95 0.56 -4.76 -11.07
C MET A 95 1.18 -4.85 -9.67
N ASN A 96 1.95 -5.91 -9.39
CA ASN A 96 2.65 -6.05 -8.11
C ASN A 96 3.66 -4.92 -7.88
N GLN A 97 4.40 -4.51 -8.92
CA GLN A 97 5.38 -3.43 -8.82
C GLN A 97 4.70 -2.07 -8.59
N ALA A 98 3.56 -1.82 -9.24
CA ALA A 98 2.76 -0.61 -9.00
C ALA A 98 2.22 -0.54 -7.57
N LEU A 99 1.73 -1.66 -7.02
CA LEU A 99 1.26 -1.74 -5.64
C LEU A 99 2.41 -1.53 -4.64
N HIS A 100 3.58 -2.11 -4.91
CA HIS A 100 4.77 -1.93 -4.07
C HIS A 100 5.22 -0.47 -4.01
N ALA A 101 5.33 0.20 -5.16
CA ALA A 101 5.66 1.61 -5.23
C ALA A 101 4.66 2.49 -4.44
N ARG A 102 3.37 2.16 -4.51
CA ARG A 102 2.35 2.85 -3.72
C ARG A 102 2.53 2.67 -2.21
N VAL A 103 2.81 1.45 -1.74
CA VAL A 103 3.04 1.18 -0.31
C VAL A 103 4.25 1.95 0.20
N LEU A 104 5.35 1.97 -0.57
CA LEU A 104 6.56 2.74 -0.25
C LEU A 104 6.26 4.23 -0.10
N LYS A 105 5.51 4.81 -1.04
CA LYS A 105 5.13 6.24 -1.00
C LYS A 105 4.31 6.58 0.24
N LEU A 106 3.29 5.77 0.55
CA LEU A 106 2.47 5.98 1.74
C LEU A 106 3.27 5.85 3.04
N TYR A 107 4.21 4.91 3.08
CA TYR A 107 5.06 4.73 4.25
C TYR A 107 6.07 5.88 4.41
N ALA A 108 6.65 6.37 3.30
CA ALA A 108 7.49 7.57 3.31
C ALA A 108 6.72 8.81 3.83
N GLU A 109 5.47 9.00 3.40
CA GLU A 109 4.60 10.06 3.94
C GLU A 109 4.34 9.90 5.45
N PHE A 110 4.13 8.66 5.90
CA PHE A 110 3.95 8.35 7.31
C PHE A 110 5.20 8.68 8.15
N LEU A 111 6.39 8.28 7.68
CA LEU A 111 7.66 8.58 8.34
C LEU A 111 7.89 10.09 8.45
N ARG A 112 7.58 10.84 7.39
CA ARG A 112 7.64 12.31 7.40
C ARG A 112 6.70 12.94 8.43
N ARG A 113 5.51 12.35 8.64
CA ARG A 113 4.57 12.81 9.67
C ARG A 113 5.08 12.56 11.09
N GLN A 114 5.84 11.49 11.33
CA GLN A 114 6.51 11.27 12.62
C GLN A 114 7.63 12.29 12.86
N GLY A 115 8.32 12.70 11.79
CA GLY A 115 9.42 13.65 11.84
C GLY A 115 10.71 13.04 12.40
N GLY A 116 11.81 13.79 12.26
CA GLY A 116 13.15 13.36 12.67
C GLY A 116 14.08 13.05 11.49
N ALA A 117 15.38 13.20 11.71
CA ALA A 117 16.38 13.09 10.64
C ALA A 117 16.51 11.66 10.09
N GLU A 118 16.35 10.64 10.95
CA GLU A 118 16.38 9.23 10.56
C GLU A 118 15.16 8.84 9.72
N ALA A 119 13.96 9.28 10.14
CA ALA A 119 12.72 9.05 9.41
C ALA A 119 12.73 9.73 8.03
N GLU A 120 13.30 10.93 7.92
CA GLU A 120 13.44 11.62 6.63
C GLU A 120 14.44 10.91 5.70
N ALA A 121 15.54 10.40 6.24
CA ALA A 121 16.52 9.64 5.46
C ALA A 121 15.93 8.32 4.93
N GLU A 122 15.14 7.63 5.76
CA GLU A 122 14.43 6.42 5.39
C GLU A 122 13.36 6.68 4.32
N ALA A 123 12.54 7.73 4.50
CA ALA A 123 11.56 8.18 3.52
C ALA A 123 12.20 8.51 2.16
N ALA A 124 13.35 9.19 2.15
CA ALA A 124 14.08 9.51 0.93
C ALA A 124 14.60 8.26 0.21
N GLY A 125 14.99 7.22 0.96
CA GLY A 125 15.36 5.91 0.40
C GLY A 125 14.20 5.24 -0.33
N MET A 126 13.03 5.21 0.30
CA MET A 126 11.80 4.64 -0.28
C MET A 126 11.36 5.39 -1.55
N GLU A 127 11.43 6.73 -1.56
CA GLU A 127 11.09 7.53 -2.75
C GLU A 127 12.03 7.29 -3.93
N LYS A 128 13.31 7.02 -3.65
CA LYS A 128 14.26 6.66 -4.70
C LYS A 128 13.87 5.32 -5.33
N GLU A 129 13.51 4.34 -4.51
CA GLU A 129 13.05 3.04 -4.98
C GLU A 129 11.75 3.14 -5.80
N VAL A 130 10.80 3.99 -5.38
CA VAL A 130 9.59 4.27 -6.17
C VAL A 130 9.93 4.74 -7.58
N LYS A 131 10.84 5.72 -7.72
CA LYS A 131 11.26 6.24 -9.02
C LYS A 131 11.93 5.17 -9.90
N GLU A 132 12.71 4.29 -9.28
CA GLU A 132 13.36 3.17 -9.99
C GLU A 132 12.32 2.16 -10.51
N LEU A 133 11.30 1.85 -9.72
CA LEU A 133 10.20 0.97 -10.11
C LEU A 133 9.35 1.56 -11.23
N GLU A 134 8.96 2.82 -11.12
CA GLU A 134 8.20 3.56 -12.14
C GLU A 134 8.95 3.57 -13.48
N GLY A 135 10.26 3.88 -13.45
CA GLY A 135 11.10 3.89 -14.64
C GLY A 135 11.33 2.52 -15.26
N SER A 136 11.47 1.47 -14.45
CA SER A 136 11.76 0.11 -14.93
C SER A 136 10.53 -0.58 -15.53
N TYR A 137 9.33 -0.29 -15.02
CA TYR A 137 8.09 -0.98 -15.41
C TYR A 137 7.08 -0.09 -16.15
N GLY A 138 7.38 1.21 -16.33
CA GLY A 138 6.61 2.11 -17.18
C GLY A 138 5.25 2.53 -16.60
N PHE A 139 5.12 2.61 -15.28
CA PHE A 139 3.92 3.10 -14.60
C PHE A 139 4.23 4.36 -13.77
N ILE A 140 3.18 5.08 -13.36
CA ILE A 140 3.27 6.23 -12.44
C ILE A 140 2.30 6.00 -11.30
N THR A 141 2.77 6.18 -10.08
CA THR A 141 1.95 6.12 -8.87
C THR A 141 1.50 7.52 -8.46
N GLN A 142 0.19 7.79 -8.62
CA GLN A 142 -0.42 9.09 -8.24
C GLN A 142 -0.38 9.33 -6.74
#